data_AF-A0A8B8FPL3-F1
#
_entry.id   AF-A0A8B8FPL3-F1
#
_cell.length_a   1.000
_cell.length_b   1.000
_cell.length_c   1.000
_cell.angle_alpha   90.00
_cell.angle_beta   90.00
_cell.angle_gamma   90.00
#
_symmetry.space_group_name_H-M   'P 1'
#
loop_
_entity.id
_entity.type
_entity.pdbx_description
1 polymer ?
#
loop_
_entity_poly.entity_id
_entity_poly.type
_entity_poly.pdbx_seq_one_letter_code
_entity_poly.pdbx_strand_id
1 'polypeptide(L)'
;MVRKCFKQLKLFYIYKLDTTLITVISEKMSMDQQEAVHTPFEDIKNVASELLERHCNNLMTDTSESTSNFSKKSLKPITKSGVIKHYGRRMKLNCRHGYNILIFDNGTVDTSDDDIDKHCILEFTSMAPGHVRIKGVEANLFLAMDKTGHLYGEPDPTKKSTIFIEQSEGPYSAYLSFKYQKKKWYVAIKKNGKIKSGTETRKGQHATHFLPVPINTKH
;
A
#
# COMPACT_ATOMS: atom_id res chain seq x y z
N MET A 1 26.60 -14.51 -1.94
CA MET A 1 26.20 -13.76 -0.72
C MET A 1 25.83 -12.30 -1.00
N VAL A 2 26.59 -11.57 -1.83
CA VAL A 2 26.36 -10.14 -2.17
C VAL A 2 25.01 -9.83 -2.85
N ARG A 3 24.41 -10.77 -3.59
CA ARG A 3 23.11 -10.57 -4.27
C ARG A 3 21.88 -10.56 -3.34
N LYS A 4 21.97 -11.11 -2.13
CA LYS A 4 20.90 -11.03 -1.11
C LYS A 4 20.90 -9.66 -0.42
N CYS A 5 22.08 -9.09 -0.19
CA CYS A 5 22.25 -7.77 0.43
C CYS A 5 21.66 -6.63 -0.44
N PHE A 6 21.81 -6.70 -1.76
CA PHE A 6 21.25 -5.68 -2.68
C PHE A 6 19.71 -5.67 -2.76
N LYS A 7 19.04 -6.81 -2.52
CA LYS A 7 17.56 -6.83 -2.44
C LYS A 7 17.04 -6.15 -1.18
N GLN A 8 17.82 -6.15 -0.10
CA GLN A 8 17.48 -5.49 1.15
C GLN A 8 17.68 -3.97 1.05
N LEU A 9 18.73 -3.51 0.34
CA LEU A 9 18.91 -2.08 0.05
C LEU A 9 17.82 -1.50 -0.88
N LYS A 10 17.24 -2.28 -1.79
CA LYS A 10 16.12 -1.81 -2.63
C LYS A 10 14.81 -1.62 -1.86
N LEU A 11 14.63 -2.32 -0.73
CA LEU A 11 13.49 -2.07 0.17
C LEU A 11 13.62 -0.73 0.90
N PHE A 12 14.83 -0.22 1.14
CA PHE A 12 15.05 1.06 1.84
C PHE A 12 14.79 2.28 0.96
N TYR A 13 15.08 2.20 -0.35
CA TYR A 13 14.92 3.33 -1.28
C TYR A 13 13.46 3.78 -1.47
N ILE A 14 12.47 2.98 -1.05
CA ILE A 14 11.05 3.32 -1.13
C ILE A 14 10.60 4.20 0.07
N TYR A 15 11.34 4.20 1.19
CA TYR A 15 10.83 4.77 2.45
C TYR A 15 11.32 6.18 2.82
N LYS A 16 12.10 6.87 1.97
CA LYS A 16 12.58 8.25 2.21
C LYS A 16 12.90 8.52 3.70
N LEU A 17 13.68 7.62 4.31
CA LEU A 17 14.16 7.81 5.69
C LEU A 17 15.26 8.87 5.65
N ASP A 18 15.25 9.76 6.64
CA ASP A 18 16.27 10.80 6.83
C ASP A 18 17.67 10.17 6.76
N THR A 19 18.60 10.85 6.09
CA THR A 19 20.00 10.41 5.90
C THR A 19 20.66 9.99 7.21
N THR A 20 20.25 10.60 8.32
CA THR A 20 20.71 10.32 9.68
C THR A 20 20.29 8.93 10.18
N LEU A 21 19.07 8.47 9.86
CA LEU A 21 18.55 7.17 10.29
C LEU A 21 19.17 6.01 9.50
N ILE A 22 19.56 6.25 8.25
CA ILE A 22 20.30 5.30 7.42
C ILE A 22 21.70 5.07 8.00
N THR A 23 22.39 6.12 8.45
CA THR A 23 23.71 6.02 9.09
C THR A 23 23.63 5.24 10.40
N VAL A 24 22.63 5.53 11.25
CA VAL A 24 22.43 4.82 12.53
C VAL A 24 22.16 3.32 12.30
N ILE A 25 21.35 2.96 11.30
CA ILE A 25 21.08 1.56 10.97
C ILE A 25 22.33 0.89 10.39
N SER A 26 23.09 1.59 9.54
CA SER A 26 24.34 1.08 8.95
C SER A 26 25.44 0.85 9.99
N GLU A 27 25.61 1.76 10.95
CA GLU A 27 26.56 1.63 12.06
C GLU A 27 26.17 0.47 12.98
N LYS A 28 24.87 0.32 13.29
CA LYS A 28 24.37 -0.79 14.10
C LYS A 28 24.52 -2.14 13.40
N MET A 29 24.37 -2.18 12.07
CA MET A 29 24.56 -3.40 11.26
C MET A 29 26.04 -3.75 11.01
N SER A 30 26.96 -2.79 11.19
CA SER A 30 28.40 -3.02 11.09
C SER A 30 29.01 -3.58 12.38
N MET A 31 28.31 -3.49 13.51
CA MET A 31 28.85 -3.82 14.84
C MET A 31 28.59 -5.27 15.29
N ASP A 32 27.86 -6.07 14.50
CA ASP A 32 27.51 -7.47 14.84
C ASP A 32 28.18 -8.50 13.90
N GLN A 33 29.49 -8.41 13.71
CA GLN A 33 30.30 -9.47 13.07
C GLN A 33 30.86 -10.49 14.07
N GLN A 34 30.46 -10.46 15.33
CA GLN A 34 30.86 -11.47 16.30
C GLN A 34 29.68 -11.97 17.14
N GLU A 35 29.57 -13.30 17.14
CA GLU A 35 28.71 -14.16 17.95
C GLU A 35 27.24 -14.36 17.52
N ALA A 36 27.02 -15.49 16.84
CA ALA A 36 25.72 -16.13 16.77
C ALA A 36 25.37 -16.73 18.14
N VAL A 37 24.46 -16.09 18.87
CA VAL A 37 23.77 -16.69 20.02
C VAL A 37 22.26 -16.49 19.85
N HIS A 38 21.53 -17.59 20.00
CA HIS A 38 20.07 -17.71 19.87
C HIS A 38 19.33 -16.60 20.64
N THR A 39 18.68 -15.68 19.90
CA THR A 39 17.62 -14.82 20.43
C THR A 39 16.33 -15.11 19.66
N PRO A 40 15.23 -15.52 20.32
CA PRO A 40 13.98 -15.83 19.64
C PRO A 40 13.42 -14.60 18.90
N PHE A 41 12.91 -14.82 17.69
CA PHE A 41 12.34 -13.82 16.79
C PHE A 41 11.25 -12.92 17.42
N GLU A 42 10.63 -13.33 18.53
CA GLU A 42 9.64 -12.52 19.26
C GLU A 42 10.24 -11.44 20.15
N ASP A 43 11.49 -11.57 20.58
CA ASP A 43 12.16 -10.50 21.34
C ASP A 43 12.49 -9.31 20.44
N ILE A 44 12.79 -9.54 19.16
CA ILE A 44 13.04 -8.48 18.17
C ILE A 44 11.77 -7.67 17.89
N LYS A 45 10.59 -8.31 17.86
CA LYS A 45 9.32 -7.58 17.72
C LYS A 45 9.01 -6.74 18.94
N ASN A 46 9.28 -7.25 20.13
CA ASN A 46 9.06 -6.53 21.39
C ASN A 46 9.98 -5.31 21.50
N VAL A 47 11.26 -5.47 21.17
CA VAL A 47 12.23 -4.36 21.12
C VAL A 47 11.83 -3.32 20.07
N ALA A 48 11.34 -3.75 18.90
CA ALA A 48 10.85 -2.82 17.88
C ALA A 48 9.60 -2.05 18.33
N SER A 49 8.65 -2.72 19.02
CA SER A 49 7.47 -2.07 19.60
C SER A 49 7.83 -1.07 20.70
N GLU A 50 8.78 -1.42 21.57
CA GLU A 50 9.18 -0.58 22.70
C GLU A 50 9.96 0.67 22.23
N LEU A 51 10.75 0.54 21.17
CA LEU A 51 11.40 1.68 20.51
C LEU A 51 10.39 2.58 19.78
N LEU A 52 9.30 2.00 19.24
CA LEU A 52 8.21 2.75 18.62
C LEU A 52 7.40 3.54 19.66
N GLU A 53 7.07 2.92 20.80
CA GLU A 53 6.35 3.58 21.90
C GLU A 53 7.18 4.69 22.53
N ARG A 54 8.49 4.49 22.72
CA ARG A 54 9.40 5.56 23.18
C ARG A 54 9.47 6.72 22.20
N HIS A 55 9.45 6.46 20.89
CA HIS A 55 9.42 7.52 19.88
C HIS A 55 8.10 8.30 19.91
N CYS A 56 6.96 7.61 20.06
CA CYS A 56 5.65 8.26 20.20
C CYS A 56 5.49 9.07 21.50
N ASN A 57 6.06 8.60 22.61
CA ASN A 57 6.02 9.32 23.89
C ASN A 57 6.91 10.56 23.89
N ASN A 58 8.06 10.51 23.20
CA ASN A 58 8.94 11.67 23.02
C ASN A 58 8.34 12.74 22.08
N LEU A 59 7.34 12.39 21.27
CA LEU A 59 6.58 13.33 20.43
C LEU A 59 5.44 14.06 21.18
N MET A 60 5.16 13.69 22.44
CA MET A 60 4.05 14.20 23.24
C MET A 60 4.47 15.15 24.39
N THR A 61 5.75 15.50 24.53
CA THR A 61 6.26 16.30 25.67
C THR A 61 6.56 17.78 25.38
N ASP A 62 5.93 18.38 24.37
CA ASP A 62 5.95 19.85 24.21
C ASP A 62 4.52 20.40 24.18
N THR A 63 3.96 20.62 25.36
CA THR A 63 3.09 21.77 25.68
C THR A 63 2.69 21.69 27.16
N SER A 64 3.20 22.64 27.94
CA SER A 64 2.84 22.86 29.33
C SER A 64 1.44 23.46 29.48
N GLU A 65 0.73 22.94 30.49
CA GLU A 65 -0.20 23.61 31.40
C GLU A 65 -1.45 24.33 30.85
N SER A 66 -2.62 23.75 31.14
CA SER A 66 -3.51 24.34 32.15
C SER A 66 -4.60 23.36 32.58
N THR A 67 -4.82 23.34 33.90
CA THR A 67 -5.77 22.53 34.66
C THR A 67 -7.19 23.13 34.57
N SER A 68 -8.22 22.28 34.45
CA SER A 68 -9.45 22.31 35.28
C SER A 68 -10.63 21.47 34.71
N ASN A 69 -11.01 20.47 35.50
CA ASN A 69 -12.37 20.06 35.92
C ASN A 69 -13.58 20.05 34.95
N PHE A 70 -14.07 18.83 34.73
CA PHE A 70 -15.47 18.36 34.82
C PHE A 70 -16.62 19.28 34.36
N SER A 71 -17.23 18.95 33.21
CA SER A 71 -18.70 18.97 33.09
C SER A 71 -19.18 18.12 31.91
N LYS A 72 -20.07 17.16 32.17
CA LYS A 72 -20.89 16.50 31.16
C LYS A 72 -21.77 17.55 30.48
N LYS A 73 -21.46 17.96 29.25
CA LYS A 73 -22.40 18.70 28.40
C LYS A 73 -22.48 18.09 27.00
N SER A 74 -23.71 17.75 26.65
CA SER A 74 -24.20 17.26 25.36
C SER A 74 -23.54 17.97 24.17
N LEU A 75 -22.97 17.19 23.24
CA LEU A 75 -22.53 17.68 21.94
C LEU A 75 -23.47 17.13 20.85
N LYS A 76 -24.15 18.06 20.18
CA LYS A 76 -24.94 17.89 18.95
C LYS A 76 -24.05 17.34 17.81
N PRO A 77 -24.62 16.71 16.76
CA PRO A 77 -23.83 16.03 15.75
C PRO A 77 -23.02 17.04 14.94
N ILE A 78 -21.69 16.97 15.06
CA ILE A 78 -20.76 17.75 14.25
C ILE A 78 -20.59 17.01 12.91
N THR A 79 -21.17 17.58 11.87
CA THR A 79 -20.78 17.35 10.47
C THR A 79 -19.27 17.53 10.33
N LYS A 80 -18.51 16.44 10.29
CA LYS A 80 -17.09 16.49 9.93
C LYS A 80 -16.94 16.14 8.46
N SER A 81 -16.79 17.19 7.66
CA SER A 81 -15.95 17.17 6.46
C SER A 81 -14.58 16.63 6.87
N GLY A 82 -14.42 15.32 6.78
CA GLY A 82 -13.13 14.66 6.99
C GLY A 82 -12.30 14.89 5.74
N VAL A 83 -11.42 15.89 5.78
CA VAL A 83 -10.37 16.06 4.77
C VAL A 83 -9.63 14.73 4.67
N ILE A 84 -9.81 14.03 3.54
CA ILE A 84 -9.07 12.80 3.26
C ILE A 84 -7.61 13.22 3.07
N LYS A 85 -6.79 12.97 4.09
CA LYS A 85 -5.36 13.25 4.05
C LYS A 85 -4.74 12.41 2.93
N HIS A 86 -4.24 13.07 1.89
CA HIS A 86 -3.51 12.45 0.79
C HIS A 86 -2.14 11.96 1.29
N TYR A 87 -1.96 10.64 1.36
CA TYR A 87 -0.68 10.04 1.78
C TYR A 87 -0.05 9.17 0.69
N GLY A 88 -0.76 8.88 -0.40
CA GLY A 88 -0.30 7.98 -1.47
C GLY A 88 0.28 8.70 -2.69
N ARG A 89 1.22 8.03 -3.37
CA ARG A 89 1.71 8.48 -4.68
C ARG A 89 0.61 8.29 -5.72
N ARG A 90 0.31 9.33 -6.49
CA ARG A 90 -0.60 9.23 -7.64
C ARG A 90 0.11 8.62 -8.85
N MET A 91 -0.51 7.62 -9.43
CA MET A 91 0.01 6.86 -10.56
C MET A 91 -1.13 6.21 -11.34
N LYS A 92 -0.85 5.80 -12.56
CA LYS A 92 -1.67 4.84 -13.31
C LYS A 92 -1.17 3.44 -13.03
N LEU A 93 -2.05 2.45 -13.24
CA LEU A 93 -1.66 1.05 -13.20
C LEU A 93 -1.86 0.42 -14.57
N ASN A 94 -0.79 0.43 -15.37
CA ASN A 94 -0.78 -0.07 -16.73
C ASN A 94 -0.45 -1.57 -16.72
N CYS A 95 -1.29 -2.42 -17.28
CA CYS A 95 -0.95 -3.83 -17.45
C CYS A 95 0.05 -4.02 -18.59
N ARG A 96 0.76 -5.14 -18.57
CA ARG A 96 1.70 -5.52 -19.62
C ARG A 96 1.11 -5.53 -21.04
N HIS A 97 -0.21 -5.61 -21.19
CA HIS A 97 -0.90 -5.57 -22.48
C HIS A 97 -1.24 -4.15 -22.97
N GLY A 98 -0.85 -3.10 -22.23
CA GLY A 98 -1.01 -1.70 -22.63
C GLY A 98 -2.23 -0.99 -22.04
N TYR A 99 -3.09 -1.68 -21.28
CA TYR A 99 -4.30 -1.09 -20.72
C TYR A 99 -4.11 -0.61 -19.28
N ASN A 100 -4.61 0.58 -18.96
CA ASN A 100 -4.74 1.11 -17.61
C ASN A 100 -6.02 0.60 -16.93
N ILE A 101 -5.99 0.39 -15.61
CA ILE A 101 -7.21 0.16 -14.82
C ILE A 101 -7.98 1.47 -14.65
N LEU A 102 -9.29 1.41 -14.85
CA LEU A 102 -10.25 2.47 -14.55
C LEU A 102 -11.13 2.06 -13.35
N ILE A 103 -11.43 3.02 -12.48
CA ILE A 103 -12.44 2.85 -11.43
C ILE A 103 -13.46 3.96 -11.59
N PHE A 104 -14.69 3.60 -11.94
CA PHE A 104 -15.79 4.53 -12.15
C PHE A 104 -16.61 4.78 -10.88
N ASP A 105 -17.30 5.91 -10.84
CA ASP A 105 -18.11 6.38 -9.71
C ASP A 105 -19.22 5.39 -9.31
N ASN A 106 -19.72 4.62 -10.27
CA ASN A 106 -20.73 3.59 -10.05
C ASN A 106 -20.17 2.27 -9.46
N GLY A 107 -18.87 2.21 -9.17
CA GLY A 107 -18.18 1.03 -8.65
C GLY A 107 -17.74 0.02 -9.70
N THR A 108 -17.95 0.29 -10.99
CA THR A 108 -17.43 -0.55 -12.06
C THR A 108 -15.92 -0.38 -12.18
N VAL A 109 -15.22 -1.50 -12.34
CA VAL A 109 -13.80 -1.52 -12.70
C VAL A 109 -13.69 -2.00 -14.15
N ASP A 110 -13.05 -1.19 -14.97
CA ASP A 110 -12.81 -1.50 -16.38
C ASP A 110 -11.37 -1.10 -16.76
N THR A 111 -11.10 -1.02 -18.06
CA THR A 111 -9.78 -0.68 -18.57
C THR A 111 -9.87 0.24 -19.78
N SER A 112 -8.79 0.97 -20.06
CA SER A 112 -8.63 1.73 -21.29
C SER A 112 -7.17 1.73 -21.72
N ASP A 113 -6.91 1.75 -23.02
CA ASP A 113 -5.60 2.04 -23.61
C ASP A 113 -5.35 3.55 -23.77
N ASP A 114 -6.36 4.38 -23.49
CA ASP A 114 -6.22 5.84 -23.39
C ASP A 114 -5.56 6.23 -22.06
N ASP A 115 -4.53 7.05 -22.18
CA ASP A 115 -3.76 7.59 -21.07
C ASP A 115 -4.33 8.91 -20.52
N ILE A 116 -5.40 9.45 -21.10
CA ILE A 116 -5.96 10.76 -20.73
C ILE A 116 -7.15 10.61 -19.76
N ASP A 117 -7.71 9.41 -19.60
CA ASP A 117 -8.89 9.20 -18.74
C ASP A 117 -8.60 9.48 -17.26
N LYS A 118 -9.33 10.44 -16.68
CA LYS A 118 -9.21 10.79 -15.26
C LYS A 118 -9.48 9.62 -14.29
N HIS A 119 -10.29 8.64 -14.68
CA HIS A 119 -10.58 7.46 -13.87
C HIS A 119 -9.40 6.48 -13.77
N CYS A 120 -8.35 6.67 -14.58
CA CYS A 120 -7.11 5.89 -14.48
C CYS A 120 -6.12 6.44 -13.44
N ILE A 121 -6.42 7.60 -12.82
CA ILE A 121 -5.57 8.18 -11.78
C ILE A 121 -5.87 7.48 -10.45
N LEU A 122 -4.87 6.74 -9.96
CA LEU A 122 -4.96 5.95 -8.74
C LEU A 122 -4.02 6.49 -7.67
N GLU A 123 -4.44 6.40 -6.41
CA GLU A 123 -3.63 6.70 -5.23
C GLU A 123 -3.31 5.39 -4.49
N PHE A 124 -2.02 5.11 -4.30
CA PHE A 124 -1.55 3.91 -3.60
C PHE A 124 -1.22 4.23 -2.14
N THR A 125 -1.87 3.54 -1.21
CA THR A 125 -1.59 3.67 0.24
C THR A 125 -0.94 2.38 0.75
N SER A 126 0.24 2.50 1.37
CA SER A 126 0.89 1.39 2.05
C SER A 126 0.18 1.10 3.38
N MET A 127 -0.23 -0.15 3.58
CA MET A 127 -0.89 -0.61 4.81
C MET A 127 0.08 -1.32 5.75
N ALA A 128 1.02 -2.05 5.17
CA ALA A 128 2.09 -2.80 5.81
C ALA A 128 3.14 -3.11 4.73
N PRO A 129 4.34 -3.62 5.08
CA PRO A 129 5.33 -4.01 4.08
C PRO A 129 4.72 -4.95 3.02
N GLY A 130 4.77 -4.51 1.75
CA GLY A 130 4.22 -5.24 0.61
C GLY A 130 2.69 -5.34 0.53
N HIS A 131 1.95 -4.63 1.39
CA HIS A 131 0.49 -4.59 1.37
C HIS A 131 0.00 -3.19 1.00
N VAL A 132 -0.83 -3.10 -0.02
CA VAL A 132 -1.29 -1.83 -0.57
C VAL A 132 -2.82 -1.78 -0.65
N ARG A 133 -3.35 -0.57 -0.53
CA ARG A 133 -4.68 -0.19 -1.03
C ARG A 133 -4.50 0.69 -2.25
N ILE A 134 -5.40 0.53 -3.22
CA ILE A 134 -5.39 1.27 -4.48
C ILE A 134 -6.73 1.98 -4.57
N LYS A 135 -6.72 3.31 -4.62
CA LYS A 135 -7.94 4.13 -4.66
C LYS A 135 -8.03 4.86 -5.98
N GLY A 136 -9.19 4.79 -6.65
CA GLY A 136 -9.51 5.67 -7.77
C GLY A 136 -9.72 7.09 -7.26
N VAL A 137 -8.91 8.04 -7.73
CA VAL A 137 -8.97 9.42 -7.24
C VAL A 137 -10.30 10.08 -7.61
N GLU A 138 -10.72 9.93 -8.87
CA GLU A 138 -11.97 10.49 -9.36
C GLU A 138 -13.19 9.87 -8.65
N ALA A 139 -13.31 8.53 -8.71
CA ALA A 139 -14.44 7.83 -8.13
C ALA A 139 -14.50 7.85 -6.60
N ASN A 140 -13.37 8.16 -5.95
CA ASN A 140 -13.23 8.07 -4.49
C ASN A 140 -13.53 6.64 -3.94
N LEU A 141 -13.32 5.60 -4.75
CA LEU A 141 -13.53 4.20 -4.40
C LEU A 141 -12.21 3.43 -4.38
N PHE A 142 -12.14 2.39 -3.55
CA PHE A 142 -10.99 1.49 -3.48
C PHE A 142 -11.17 0.32 -4.44
N LEU A 143 -10.13 -0.02 -5.19
CA LEU A 143 -10.11 -1.29 -5.92
C LEU A 143 -10.31 -2.43 -4.92
N ALA A 144 -11.23 -3.32 -5.23
CA ALA A 144 -11.53 -4.47 -4.40
C ALA A 144 -11.80 -5.70 -5.25
N MET A 145 -11.66 -6.88 -4.65
CA MET A 145 -12.03 -8.15 -5.26
C MET A 145 -13.08 -8.85 -4.40
N ASP A 146 -14.11 -9.40 -5.05
CA ASP A 146 -15.22 -10.07 -4.39
C ASP A 146 -14.99 -11.60 -4.27
N LYS A 147 -16.00 -12.32 -3.76
CA LYS A 147 -15.92 -13.79 -3.60
C LYS A 147 -15.96 -14.58 -4.90
N THR A 148 -16.38 -13.95 -6.01
CA THR A 148 -16.46 -14.55 -7.35
C THR A 148 -15.20 -14.29 -8.17
N GLY A 149 -14.29 -13.45 -7.68
CA GLY A 149 -13.07 -13.03 -8.36
C GLY A 149 -13.27 -11.78 -9.23
N HIS A 150 -14.43 -11.14 -9.18
CA HIS A 150 -14.73 -9.90 -9.88
C HIS A 150 -14.09 -8.71 -9.16
N LEU A 151 -13.56 -7.78 -9.95
CA LEU A 151 -13.01 -6.51 -9.46
C LEU A 151 -14.11 -5.45 -9.45
N TYR A 152 -14.18 -4.66 -8.38
CA TYR A 152 -15.16 -3.60 -8.21
C TYR A 152 -14.57 -2.46 -7.36
N GLY A 153 -15.24 -1.31 -7.36
CA GLY A 153 -14.97 -0.18 -6.48
C GLY A 153 -15.71 -0.33 -5.16
N GLU A 154 -14.99 -0.27 -4.04
CA GLU A 154 -15.51 -0.39 -2.68
C GLU A 154 -15.38 0.95 -1.94
N PRO A 155 -16.46 1.53 -1.40
CA PRO A 155 -16.39 2.77 -0.63
C PRO A 155 -15.79 2.58 0.77
N ASP A 156 -15.92 1.41 1.40
CA ASP A 156 -15.42 1.17 2.76
C ASP A 156 -13.95 0.71 2.76
N PRO A 157 -12.99 1.58 3.14
CA PRO A 157 -11.58 1.19 3.16
C PRO A 157 -11.29 0.07 4.17
N THR A 158 -12.11 -0.13 5.20
CA THR A 158 -11.83 -1.12 6.25
C THR A 158 -11.96 -2.56 5.76
N LYS A 159 -12.63 -2.79 4.63
CA LYS A 159 -12.82 -4.11 4.06
C LYS A 159 -11.49 -4.73 3.63
N LYS A 160 -11.24 -5.97 4.06
CA LYS A 160 -10.06 -6.76 3.62
C LYS A 160 -10.02 -7.03 2.12
N SER A 161 -11.15 -6.91 1.40
CA SER A 161 -11.21 -7.04 -0.07
C SER A 161 -10.47 -5.93 -0.81
N THR A 162 -10.19 -4.80 -0.14
CA THR A 162 -9.47 -3.64 -0.71
C THR A 162 -7.94 -3.76 -0.61
N ILE A 163 -7.44 -4.77 0.10
CA ILE A 163 -6.02 -4.95 0.38
C ILE A 163 -5.43 -5.95 -0.62
N PHE A 164 -4.32 -5.55 -1.25
CA PHE A 164 -3.55 -6.40 -2.14
C PHE A 164 -2.13 -6.56 -1.64
N ILE A 165 -1.58 -7.77 -1.79
CA ILE A 165 -0.18 -8.07 -1.57
C ILE A 165 0.55 -7.79 -2.89
N GLU A 166 1.43 -6.80 -2.89
CA GLU A 166 2.30 -6.49 -4.03
C GLU A 166 3.46 -7.50 -4.09
N GLN A 167 3.61 -8.14 -5.25
CA GLN A 167 4.65 -9.13 -5.53
C GLN A 167 5.45 -8.72 -6.76
N SER A 168 6.77 -8.77 -6.66
CA SER A 168 7.64 -8.51 -7.82
C SER A 168 7.64 -9.70 -8.79
N GLU A 169 7.37 -9.42 -10.06
CA GLU A 169 7.39 -10.36 -11.19
C GLU A 169 8.32 -9.80 -12.28
N GLY A 170 9.63 -9.83 -12.03
CA GLY A 170 10.64 -9.24 -12.89
C GLY A 170 10.56 -7.71 -12.86
N PRO A 171 10.39 -7.02 -14.01
CA PRO A 171 10.21 -5.56 -14.04
C PRO A 171 8.77 -5.11 -13.69
N TYR A 172 7.85 -6.06 -13.48
CA TYR A 172 6.45 -5.79 -13.19
C TYR A 172 6.11 -6.06 -11.72
N SER A 173 5.00 -5.50 -11.27
CA SER A 173 4.30 -5.87 -10.04
C SER A 173 3.09 -6.75 -10.36
N ALA A 174 2.75 -7.64 -9.44
CA ALA A 174 1.50 -8.39 -9.42
C ALA A 174 0.78 -8.13 -8.09
N TYR A 175 -0.54 -7.99 -8.14
CA TYR A 175 -1.36 -7.63 -6.98
C TYR A 175 -2.27 -8.80 -6.60
N LEU A 176 -1.86 -9.56 -5.59
CA LEU A 176 -2.59 -10.71 -5.06
C LEU A 176 -3.64 -10.23 -4.06
N SER A 177 -4.90 -10.62 -4.20
CA SER A 177 -5.93 -10.28 -3.21
C SER A 177 -5.55 -10.83 -1.84
N PHE A 178 -5.44 -9.96 -0.82
CA PHE A 178 -5.13 -10.39 0.55
C PHE A 178 -6.21 -11.32 1.10
N LYS A 179 -7.49 -10.99 0.86
CA LYS A 179 -8.65 -11.79 1.30
C LYS A 179 -8.68 -13.18 0.65
N TYR A 180 -8.26 -13.29 -0.61
CA TYR A 180 -8.31 -14.54 -1.39
C TYR A 180 -6.93 -15.13 -1.72
N GLN A 181 -5.90 -14.77 -0.95
CA GLN A 181 -4.51 -15.15 -1.22
C GLN A 181 -4.29 -16.67 -1.31
N LYS A 182 -5.01 -17.46 -0.50
CA LYS A 182 -4.95 -18.94 -0.53
C LYS A 182 -5.41 -19.50 -1.88
N LYS A 183 -6.31 -18.79 -2.57
CA LYS A 183 -6.78 -19.16 -3.92
C LYS A 183 -5.86 -18.63 -5.04
N LYS A 184 -4.83 -17.86 -4.70
CA LYS A 184 -3.88 -17.25 -5.65
C LYS A 184 -4.57 -16.34 -6.68
N TRP A 185 -5.51 -15.51 -6.22
CA TRP A 185 -6.28 -14.62 -7.09
C TRP A 185 -5.63 -13.24 -7.22
N TYR A 186 -5.32 -12.87 -8.45
CA TYR A 186 -4.64 -11.63 -8.78
C TYR A 186 -5.57 -10.64 -9.48
N VAL A 187 -5.29 -9.35 -9.32
CA VAL A 187 -5.75 -8.35 -10.29
C VAL A 187 -5.20 -8.73 -11.66
N ALA A 188 -6.03 -8.70 -12.70
CA ALA A 188 -5.61 -9.13 -14.03
C ALA A 188 -6.44 -8.54 -15.17
N ILE A 189 -5.78 -8.29 -16.30
CA ILE A 189 -6.36 -7.82 -17.55
C ILE A 189 -6.03 -8.81 -18.68
N LYS A 190 -7.05 -9.26 -19.42
CA LYS A 190 -6.89 -10.16 -20.58
C LYS A 190 -6.16 -9.42 -21.71
N LYS A 191 -5.67 -10.16 -22.71
CA LYS A 191 -4.99 -9.54 -23.88
C LYS A 191 -5.90 -8.60 -24.67
N ASN A 192 -7.22 -8.81 -24.60
CA ASN A 192 -8.23 -8.00 -25.28
C ASN A 192 -8.78 -6.83 -24.43
N GLY A 193 -8.04 -6.40 -23.40
CA GLY A 193 -8.44 -5.31 -22.49
C GLY A 193 -9.46 -5.69 -21.43
N LYS A 194 -10.27 -6.74 -21.61
CA LYS A 194 -11.28 -7.09 -20.59
C LYS A 194 -10.65 -7.49 -19.25
N ILE A 195 -11.29 -7.08 -18.15
CA ILE A 195 -10.96 -7.57 -16.81
C ILE A 195 -11.00 -9.11 -16.79
N LYS A 196 -9.96 -9.73 -16.22
CA LYS A 196 -9.88 -11.17 -16.01
C LYS A 196 -10.34 -11.48 -14.59
N SER A 197 -11.23 -12.47 -14.43
CA SER A 197 -11.65 -12.87 -13.10
C SER A 197 -10.48 -13.49 -12.34
N GLY A 198 -10.37 -13.17 -11.04
CA GLY A 198 -9.39 -13.74 -10.13
C GLY A 198 -9.39 -15.27 -10.14
N THR A 199 -10.56 -15.91 -10.34
CA THR A 199 -10.69 -17.37 -10.44
C THR A 199 -9.90 -17.97 -11.60
N GLU A 200 -9.66 -17.19 -12.64
CA GLU A 200 -8.96 -17.60 -13.85
C GLU A 200 -7.45 -17.27 -13.79
N THR A 201 -6.98 -16.64 -12.71
CA THR A 201 -5.60 -16.14 -12.59
C THR A 201 -4.67 -17.16 -11.95
N ARG A 202 -3.38 -17.06 -12.30
CA ARG A 202 -2.28 -17.81 -11.69
C ARG A 202 -1.02 -16.93 -11.69
N LYS A 203 -0.12 -17.19 -10.75
CA LYS A 203 1.19 -16.53 -10.68
C LYS A 203 1.95 -16.68 -12.00
N GLY A 204 2.64 -15.63 -12.44
CA GLY A 204 3.46 -15.61 -13.66
C GLY A 204 2.68 -15.46 -14.98
N GLN A 205 1.35 -15.38 -14.95
CA GLN A 205 0.58 -15.04 -16.15
C GLN A 205 0.80 -13.57 -16.52
N HIS A 206 1.08 -13.29 -17.78
CA HIS A 206 1.27 -11.90 -18.25
C HIS A 206 0.07 -11.00 -17.96
N ALA A 207 -1.14 -11.58 -17.90
CA ALA A 207 -2.37 -10.87 -17.53
C ALA A 207 -2.33 -10.27 -16.12
N THR A 208 -1.49 -10.78 -15.21
CA THR A 208 -1.36 -10.29 -13.83
C THR A 208 -0.20 -9.30 -13.65
N HIS A 209 0.51 -8.95 -14.73
CA HIS A 209 1.70 -8.10 -14.68
C HIS A 209 1.32 -6.65 -14.93
N PHE A 210 1.68 -5.77 -14.00
CA PHE A 210 1.39 -4.35 -14.06
C PHE A 210 2.66 -3.51 -13.84
N LEU A 211 2.69 -2.36 -14.48
CA LEU A 211 3.67 -1.32 -14.30
C LEU A 211 2.96 -0.12 -13.65
N PRO A 212 3.35 0.29 -12.43
CA PRO A 212 2.88 1.53 -11.85
C PRO A 212 3.57 2.71 -12.54
N VAL A 213 2.79 3.58 -13.19
CA VAL A 213 3.30 4.71 -13.98
C VAL A 213 2.98 6.02 -13.23
N PRO A 214 3.99 6.73 -12.70
CA PRO A 214 3.77 7.98 -11.99
C PRO A 214 3.08 9.03 -12.85
N ILE A 215 2.12 9.79 -12.29
CA ILE A 215 1.58 10.97 -12.96
C ILE A 215 2.63 12.08 -12.88
N ASN A 216 3.08 12.58 -14.01
CA ASN A 216 4.00 13.71 -14.06
C ASN A 216 3.21 15.02 -14.04
N THR A 217 2.91 15.55 -12.86
CA THR A 217 2.35 16.90 -12.71
C THR A 217 3.48 17.92 -12.78
N LYS A 218 4.01 18.18 -13.98
CA LYS A 218 4.75 19.42 -14.22
C LYS A 218 3.73 20.47 -14.63
N HIS A 219 3.39 21.35 -13.70
CA HIS A 219 2.79 22.64 -14.00
C HIS A 219 3.89 23.65 -14.33
#